data_AF-A0A5J9SL93-F1
#
_entry.id   AF-A0A5J9SL93-F1
#
_cell.length_a   1.000
_cell.length_b   1.000
_cell.length_c   1.000
_cell.angle_alpha   90.00
_cell.angle_beta   90.00
_cell.angle_gamma   90.00
#
_symmetry.space_group_name_H-M   'P 1'
#
loop_
_entity.id
_entity.type
_entity.pdbx_description
1 polymer ?
#
loop_
_entity_poly.entity_id
_entity_poly.type
_entity_poly.pdbx_seq_one_letter_code
_entity_poly.pdbx_strand_id
1 'polypeptide(L)'
;MGEIVKLGRALPQIGVSRTNTKMSLGPVANWLKRKLVNVVGYRRKREDIRLQTSQMHAALSAARLAIAVARIIRNCPFKSTNLNHISMTDTGKRTDQKMHATITSAAALVAASCAEAARSAGASREQVSSVINMGLDARAMGDLLTLTTSTATCLRGVECLKMRTIRNHALQDHMNSQKGAILPVRTPEGRLHNRMVSVECNYYNDNIMLTLHKRHCFTTSKKYIIFHEQREQKDFGYQRDEDGYHTINLSTSGGTIQLLFEEHGEYSSWKSFIDYLIFNKGWKLSH
;
A
#
# COMPACT_ATOMS: atom_id res chain seq x y z
N MET A 1 57.94 77.26 -2.68
CA MET A 1 58.53 75.95 -3.00
C MET A 1 57.59 74.92 -2.39
N GLY A 2 56.65 74.30 -3.12
CA GLY A 2 56.85 73.43 -4.30
C GLY A 2 57.32 72.07 -3.76
N GLU A 3 56.61 70.94 -3.88
CA GLU A 3 55.89 70.37 -5.03
C GLU A 3 54.69 69.48 -4.64
N ILE A 4 53.88 69.19 -5.67
CA ILE A 4 52.64 68.41 -5.73
C ILE A 4 52.97 67.01 -6.32
N VAL A 5 51.98 66.09 -6.26
CA VAL A 5 51.72 64.93 -7.18
C VAL A 5 52.20 63.57 -6.60
N LYS A 6 51.44 62.45 -6.55
CA LYS A 6 50.40 61.86 -7.44
C LYS A 6 49.49 60.84 -6.72
N LEU A 7 48.31 60.63 -7.33
CA LEU A 7 47.27 59.62 -7.05
C LEU A 7 47.72 58.15 -7.17
N GLY A 8 47.04 57.27 -6.42
CA GLY A 8 46.91 55.84 -6.72
C GLY A 8 45.87 55.15 -5.84
N ARG A 9 44.68 54.84 -6.39
CA ARG A 9 43.63 54.04 -5.73
C ARG A 9 44.05 52.57 -5.61
N ALA A 10 43.78 51.93 -4.47
CA ALA A 10 43.53 50.49 -4.37
C ALA A 10 42.71 50.17 -3.11
N LEU A 11 41.47 49.70 -3.29
CA LEU A 11 40.65 49.06 -2.26
C LEU A 11 41.00 47.56 -2.22
N PRO A 12 41.29 46.96 -1.04
CA PRO A 12 41.26 45.51 -0.90
C PRO A 12 39.97 45.04 -0.21
N GLN A 13 39.52 43.90 -0.70
CA GLN A 13 38.22 43.25 -0.51
C GLN A 13 37.99 42.76 0.93
N ILE A 14 36.77 42.97 1.43
CA ILE A 14 36.27 42.38 2.68
C ILE A 14 35.95 40.90 2.41
N GLY A 15 36.79 40.01 2.93
CA GLY A 15 36.54 38.57 2.94
C GLY A 15 35.39 38.23 3.90
N VAL A 16 34.23 37.88 3.37
CA VAL A 16 33.11 37.36 4.16
C VAL A 16 33.39 35.90 4.49
N SER A 17 33.91 35.65 5.70
CA SER A 17 34.08 34.32 6.26
C SER A 17 32.71 33.74 6.65
N ARG A 18 32.28 32.70 5.94
CA ARG A 18 30.98 32.03 6.13
C ARG A 18 31.09 31.09 7.33
N THR A 19 30.74 31.56 8.53
CA THR A 19 30.63 30.70 9.71
C THR A 19 29.41 29.78 9.58
N ASN A 20 29.68 28.48 9.52
CA ASN A 20 28.70 27.42 9.38
C ASN A 20 28.12 27.08 10.77
N THR A 21 27.05 27.77 11.17
CA THR A 21 26.38 27.53 12.47
C THR A 21 25.46 26.31 12.36
N LYS A 22 25.99 25.15 12.71
CA LYS A 22 25.25 23.90 12.91
C LYS A 22 24.46 24.01 14.23
N MET A 23 23.22 24.48 14.19
CA MET A 23 22.35 24.54 15.38
C MET A 23 21.24 23.48 15.36
N SER A 24 21.06 22.85 16.52
CA SER A 24 20.37 21.58 16.72
C SER A 24 18.85 21.68 16.47
N LEU A 25 18.36 20.82 15.58
CA LEU A 25 16.95 20.64 15.22
C LEU A 25 16.31 19.48 16.04
N GLY A 26 16.61 19.37 17.33
CA GLY A 26 16.24 18.20 18.14
C GLY A 26 14.77 18.13 18.56
N PRO A 27 14.20 19.15 19.24
CA PRO A 27 12.91 19.00 19.94
C PRO A 27 11.69 18.93 19.01
N VAL A 28 11.66 19.76 17.97
CA VAL A 28 10.52 19.86 17.04
C VAL A 28 10.50 18.71 16.04
N ALA A 29 11.68 18.25 15.60
CA ALA A 29 11.81 17.03 14.81
C ALA A 29 11.29 15.81 15.58
N ASN A 30 11.55 15.75 16.89
CA ASN A 30 11.06 14.67 17.76
C ASN A 30 9.54 14.73 17.98
N TRP A 31 8.94 15.92 18.07
CA TRP A 31 7.48 16.10 18.16
C TRP A 31 6.75 15.66 16.87
N LEU A 32 7.26 16.06 15.71
CA LEU A 32 6.73 15.60 14.40
C LEU A 32 7.03 14.12 14.14
N LYS A 33 8.12 13.54 14.70
CA LYS A 33 8.38 12.08 14.69
C LYS A 33 7.26 11.36 15.43
N ARG A 34 6.94 11.79 16.65
CA ARG A 34 5.87 11.19 17.46
C ARG A 34 4.51 11.29 16.78
N LYS A 35 4.13 12.46 16.28
CA LYS A 35 2.78 12.66 15.70
C LYS A 35 2.53 11.88 14.40
N LEU A 36 3.56 11.70 13.56
CA LEU A 36 3.44 10.96 12.29
C LEU A 36 3.61 9.43 12.45
N VAL A 37 4.48 8.99 13.37
CA VAL A 37 4.53 7.57 13.80
C VAL A 37 3.16 7.14 14.33
N ASN A 38 2.46 8.04 15.03
CA ASN A 38 1.10 7.76 15.50
C ASN A 38 0.09 7.64 14.36
N VAL A 39 0.16 8.45 13.29
CA VAL A 39 -0.80 8.40 12.16
C VAL A 39 -0.54 7.21 11.23
N VAL A 40 0.70 6.97 10.83
CA VAL A 40 1.07 5.81 9.99
C VAL A 40 0.97 4.52 10.80
N GLY A 41 1.36 4.53 12.07
CA GLY A 41 1.17 3.43 13.01
C GLY A 41 -0.31 3.10 13.24
N TYR A 42 -1.19 4.11 13.31
CA TYR A 42 -2.64 3.91 13.39
C TYR A 42 -3.24 3.37 12.08
N ARG A 43 -2.79 3.87 10.92
CA ARG A 43 -3.21 3.35 9.60
C ARG A 43 -2.75 1.91 9.40
N ARG A 44 -1.53 1.59 9.81
CA ARG A 44 -0.96 0.23 9.90
C ARG A 44 -1.83 -0.65 10.79
N LYS A 45 -2.05 -0.26 12.05
CA LYS A 45 -2.88 -1.01 12.99
C LYS A 45 -4.28 -1.27 12.40
N ARG A 46 -4.87 -0.29 11.72
CA ARG A 46 -6.17 -0.45 11.05
C ARG A 46 -6.10 -1.42 9.87
N GLU A 47 -5.09 -1.33 9.01
CA GLU A 47 -4.96 -2.23 7.86
C GLU A 47 -4.56 -3.65 8.26
N ASP A 48 -3.76 -3.80 9.31
CA ASP A 48 -3.41 -5.09 9.92
C ASP A 48 -4.64 -5.76 10.53
N ILE A 49 -5.49 -5.00 11.26
CA ILE A 49 -6.78 -5.50 11.76
C ILE A 49 -7.67 -5.93 10.59
N ARG A 50 -7.77 -5.13 9.53
CA ARG A 50 -8.58 -5.47 8.34
C ARG A 50 -8.06 -6.71 7.63
N LEU A 51 -6.74 -6.86 7.53
CA LEU A 51 -6.10 -8.03 6.96
C LEU A 51 -6.41 -9.26 7.80
N GLN A 52 -6.27 -9.16 9.13
CA GLN A 52 -6.59 -10.25 10.06
C GLN A 52 -8.06 -10.67 9.97
N THR A 53 -8.99 -9.72 10.01
CA THR A 53 -10.43 -9.99 9.84
C THR A 53 -10.73 -10.62 8.47
N SER A 54 -10.10 -10.15 7.40
CA SER A 54 -10.28 -10.74 6.07
C SER A 54 -9.69 -12.15 5.97
N GLN A 55 -8.54 -12.40 6.59
CA GLN A 55 -7.91 -13.73 6.66
C GLN A 55 -8.80 -14.71 7.42
N MET A 56 -9.36 -14.27 8.55
CA MET A 56 -10.34 -15.03 9.33
C MET A 56 -11.55 -15.42 8.46
N HIS A 57 -12.18 -14.45 7.77
CA HIS A 57 -13.32 -14.73 6.90
C HIS A 57 -12.98 -15.65 5.72
N ALA A 58 -11.82 -15.46 5.08
CA ALA A 58 -11.38 -16.31 3.98
C ALA A 58 -11.15 -17.75 4.44
N ALA A 59 -10.51 -17.94 5.61
CA ALA A 59 -10.26 -19.25 6.19
C ALA A 59 -11.57 -19.95 6.60
N LEU A 60 -12.53 -19.23 7.20
CA LEU A 60 -13.86 -19.75 7.48
C LEU A 60 -14.62 -20.14 6.19
N SER A 61 -14.55 -19.31 5.14
CA SER A 61 -15.20 -19.62 3.85
C SER A 61 -14.60 -20.88 3.19
N ALA A 62 -13.27 -21.01 3.21
CA ALA A 62 -12.57 -22.20 2.72
C ALA A 62 -12.90 -23.47 3.54
N ALA A 63 -12.99 -23.35 4.87
CA ALA A 63 -13.43 -24.45 5.72
C ALA A 63 -14.85 -24.89 5.38
N ARG A 64 -15.78 -23.94 5.17
CA ARG A 64 -17.15 -24.22 4.74
C ARG A 64 -17.20 -25.00 3.43
N LEU A 65 -16.43 -24.53 2.44
CA LEU A 65 -16.36 -25.15 1.13
C LEU A 65 -15.83 -26.58 1.22
N ALA A 66 -14.75 -26.81 1.98
CA ALA A 66 -14.17 -28.13 2.14
C ALA A 66 -15.14 -29.13 2.80
N ILE A 67 -15.94 -28.68 3.78
CA ILE A 67 -16.99 -29.51 4.40
C ILE A 67 -18.12 -29.80 3.40
N ALA A 68 -18.54 -28.79 2.63
CA ALA A 68 -19.55 -28.96 1.59
C ALA A 68 -19.10 -29.97 0.52
N VAL A 69 -17.83 -29.91 0.10
CA VAL A 69 -17.20 -30.90 -0.80
C VAL A 69 -17.26 -32.29 -0.18
N ALA A 70 -16.79 -32.45 1.06
CA ALA A 70 -16.78 -33.73 1.77
C ALA A 70 -18.18 -34.36 1.84
N ARG A 71 -19.20 -33.55 2.12
CA ARG A 71 -20.60 -33.98 2.23
C ARG A 71 -21.22 -34.32 0.88
N ILE A 72 -21.04 -33.49 -0.15
CA ILE A 72 -21.60 -33.73 -1.48
C ILE A 72 -21.02 -35.03 -2.06
N ILE A 73 -19.71 -35.24 -1.91
CA ILE A 73 -19.05 -36.48 -2.35
C ILE A 73 -19.61 -37.69 -1.58
N ARG A 74 -19.80 -37.57 -0.26
CA ARG A 74 -20.39 -38.66 0.55
C ARG A 74 -21.82 -39.01 0.12
N ASN A 75 -22.61 -38.02 -0.32
CA ASN A 75 -24.02 -38.18 -0.68
C ASN A 75 -24.25 -38.41 -2.17
N CYS A 76 -23.22 -38.42 -3.01
CA CYS A 76 -23.36 -38.58 -4.46
C CYS A 76 -23.65 -40.07 -4.78
N PRO A 77 -24.84 -40.41 -5.31
CA PRO A 77 -25.16 -41.80 -5.64
C PRO A 77 -24.40 -42.26 -6.88
N PHE A 78 -23.86 -43.48 -6.83
CA PHE A 78 -23.20 -44.13 -7.96
C PHE A 78 -24.12 -44.24 -9.18
N LYS A 79 -23.79 -43.53 -10.27
CA LYS A 79 -24.22 -43.94 -11.61
C LYS A 79 -23.07 -44.66 -12.29
N SER A 80 -23.17 -45.98 -12.33
CA SER A 80 -22.36 -46.83 -13.19
C SER A 80 -22.67 -46.46 -14.65
N THR A 81 -21.92 -45.54 -15.23
CA THR A 81 -21.85 -45.45 -16.69
C THR A 81 -20.94 -46.55 -17.18
N ASN A 82 -21.54 -47.68 -17.57
CA ASN A 82 -21.09 -48.42 -18.74
C ASN A 82 -22.28 -49.17 -19.33
N LEU A 83 -22.69 -48.67 -20.50
CA LEU A 83 -23.24 -49.49 -21.57
C LEU A 83 -22.26 -50.66 -21.78
N ASN A 84 -22.79 -51.87 -21.90
CA ASN A 84 -22.10 -53.15 -22.13
C ASN A 84 -21.75 -53.96 -20.87
N HIS A 85 -22.77 -54.69 -20.43
CA HIS A 85 -22.72 -56.14 -20.15
C HIS A 85 -21.32 -56.78 -20.21
N ILE A 86 -20.65 -56.91 -19.06
CA ILE A 86 -19.87 -58.08 -18.60
C ILE A 86 -19.56 -57.86 -17.10
N SER A 87 -20.02 -58.79 -16.27
CA SER A 87 -19.62 -59.06 -14.88
C SER A 87 -19.27 -57.86 -13.98
N MET A 88 -20.23 -57.49 -13.14
CA MET A 88 -20.07 -56.57 -12.02
C MET A 88 -19.14 -57.21 -10.98
N THR A 89 -17.83 -56.99 -11.10
CA THR A 89 -16.86 -57.42 -10.10
C THR A 89 -16.97 -56.50 -8.87
N ASP A 90 -17.07 -57.09 -7.68
CA ASP A 90 -17.08 -56.42 -6.36
C ASP A 90 -15.90 -55.42 -6.21
N THR A 91 -14.84 -55.64 -6.98
CA THR A 91 -13.65 -54.78 -7.07
C THR A 91 -13.94 -53.36 -7.57
N GLY A 92 -14.81 -53.14 -8.56
CA GLY A 92 -15.08 -51.81 -9.12
C GLY A 92 -15.91 -50.91 -8.20
N LYS A 93 -16.92 -51.46 -7.53
CA LYS A 93 -17.70 -50.73 -6.51
C LYS A 93 -16.83 -50.40 -5.29
N ARG A 94 -15.93 -51.30 -4.92
CA ARG A 94 -15.02 -51.13 -3.78
C ARG A 94 -13.93 -50.10 -4.05
N THR A 95 -13.40 -50.00 -5.27
CA THR A 95 -12.43 -48.96 -5.63
C THR A 95 -13.03 -47.57 -5.56
N ASP A 96 -14.25 -47.40 -6.04
CA ASP A 96 -14.87 -46.09 -6.07
C ASP A 96 -15.36 -45.65 -4.68
N GLN A 97 -15.88 -46.58 -3.86
CA GLN A 97 -16.16 -46.30 -2.44
C GLN A 97 -14.91 -45.89 -1.67
N LYS A 98 -13.78 -46.57 -1.92
CA LYS A 98 -12.48 -46.22 -1.33
C LYS A 98 -12.00 -44.84 -1.80
N MET A 99 -12.24 -44.49 -3.07
CA MET A 99 -11.94 -43.16 -3.62
C MET A 99 -12.78 -42.07 -2.96
N HIS A 100 -14.11 -42.23 -2.86
CA HIS A 100 -14.99 -41.30 -2.16
C HIS A 100 -14.55 -41.11 -0.70
N ALA A 101 -14.28 -42.20 0.03
CA ALA A 101 -13.80 -42.13 1.40
C ALA A 101 -12.46 -41.38 1.53
N THR A 102 -11.54 -41.59 0.57
CA THR A 102 -10.24 -40.89 0.53
C THR A 102 -10.43 -39.39 0.30
N ILE A 103 -11.25 -39.00 -0.69
CA ILE A 103 -11.49 -37.59 -1.00
C ILE A 103 -12.25 -36.89 0.14
N THR A 104 -13.27 -37.54 0.71
CA THR A 104 -13.99 -37.03 1.88
C THR A 104 -13.04 -36.81 3.07
N SER A 105 -12.12 -37.76 3.32
CA SER A 105 -11.13 -37.63 4.40
C SER A 105 -10.14 -36.49 4.15
N ALA A 106 -9.65 -36.35 2.91
CA ALA A 106 -8.77 -35.24 2.52
C ALA A 106 -9.47 -33.89 2.65
N ALA A 107 -10.72 -33.78 2.19
CA ALA A 107 -11.53 -32.56 2.33
C ALA A 107 -11.82 -32.21 3.79
N ALA A 108 -12.09 -33.20 4.64
CA ALA A 108 -12.24 -32.99 6.08
C ALA A 108 -10.94 -32.48 6.74
N LEU A 109 -9.77 -32.99 6.33
CA LEU A 109 -8.48 -32.52 6.81
C LEU A 109 -8.21 -31.06 6.37
N VAL A 110 -8.50 -30.71 5.12
CA VAL A 110 -8.42 -29.32 4.62
C VAL A 110 -9.35 -28.42 5.42
N ALA A 111 -10.58 -28.85 5.68
CA ALA A 111 -11.53 -28.10 6.50
C ALA A 111 -10.98 -27.84 7.91
N ALA A 112 -10.39 -28.85 8.55
CA ALA A 112 -9.78 -28.72 9.88
C ALA A 112 -8.61 -27.73 9.87
N SER A 113 -7.73 -27.80 8.87
CA SER A 113 -6.61 -26.85 8.70
C SER A 113 -7.09 -25.42 8.46
N CYS A 114 -8.12 -25.22 7.63
CA CYS A 114 -8.71 -23.90 7.42
C CYS A 114 -9.40 -23.36 8.68
N ALA A 115 -10.07 -24.21 9.46
CA ALA A 115 -10.64 -23.82 10.75
C ALA A 115 -9.57 -23.43 11.77
N GLU A 116 -8.41 -24.10 11.75
CA GLU A 116 -7.24 -23.72 12.55
C GLU A 116 -6.66 -22.37 12.12
N ALA A 117 -6.49 -22.15 10.82
CA ALA A 117 -6.05 -20.87 10.29
C ALA A 117 -7.03 -19.74 10.67
N ALA A 118 -8.35 -20.01 10.65
CA ALA A 118 -9.36 -19.07 11.10
C ALA A 118 -9.23 -18.76 12.60
N ARG A 119 -9.03 -19.77 13.46
CA ARG A 119 -8.79 -19.59 14.90
C ARG A 119 -7.54 -18.75 15.18
N SER A 120 -6.44 -19.06 14.49
CA SER A 120 -5.19 -18.29 14.58
C SER A 120 -5.36 -16.84 14.11
N ALA A 121 -6.30 -16.59 13.20
CA ALA A 121 -6.68 -15.25 12.76
C ALA A 121 -7.72 -14.57 13.67
N GLY A 122 -8.23 -15.24 14.72
CA GLY A 122 -9.15 -14.68 15.72
C GLY A 122 -10.59 -15.15 15.65
N ALA A 123 -10.92 -16.19 14.89
CA ALA A 123 -12.27 -16.75 14.87
C ALA A 123 -12.62 -17.42 16.21
N SER A 124 -13.84 -17.20 16.68
CA SER A 124 -14.37 -17.90 17.85
C SER A 124 -14.77 -19.34 17.52
N ARG A 125 -14.87 -20.18 18.56
CA ARG A 125 -15.29 -21.57 18.41
C ARG A 125 -16.72 -21.68 17.86
N GLU A 126 -17.59 -20.74 18.24
CA GLU A 126 -18.99 -20.67 17.79
C GLU A 126 -19.06 -20.34 16.30
N GLN A 127 -18.23 -19.41 15.82
CA GLN A 127 -18.13 -19.08 14.39
C GLN A 127 -17.69 -20.29 13.57
N VAL A 128 -16.70 -21.05 14.05
CA VAL A 128 -16.25 -22.29 13.41
C VAL A 128 -17.37 -23.33 13.40
N SER A 129 -18.05 -23.55 14.52
CA SER A 129 -19.17 -24.51 14.61
C SER A 129 -20.32 -24.15 13.68
N SER A 130 -20.67 -22.86 13.60
CA SER A 130 -21.71 -22.35 12.69
C SER A 130 -21.35 -22.65 11.24
N VAL A 131 -20.10 -22.37 10.85
CA VAL A 131 -19.59 -22.63 9.50
C VAL A 131 -19.60 -24.12 9.14
N ILE A 132 -19.27 -24.99 10.09
CA ILE A 132 -19.35 -26.45 9.90
C ILE A 132 -20.78 -26.86 9.57
N ASN A 133 -21.76 -26.42 10.36
CA ASN A 133 -23.17 -26.74 10.11
C ASN A 133 -23.63 -26.20 8.75
N MET A 134 -23.28 -24.94 8.43
CA MET A 134 -23.61 -24.34 7.14
C MET A 134 -22.96 -25.06 5.93
N GLY A 135 -21.80 -25.68 6.11
CA GLY A 135 -21.17 -26.54 5.09
C GLY A 135 -21.88 -27.89 4.99
N LEU A 136 -22.27 -28.45 6.14
CA LEU A 136 -23.09 -29.66 6.23
C LEU A 136 -24.52 -29.47 5.73
N ASP A 137 -24.97 -28.26 5.45
CA ASP A 137 -26.29 -27.98 4.86
C ASP A 137 -26.29 -27.97 3.33
N ALA A 138 -25.13 -27.86 2.66
CA ALA A 138 -25.03 -27.85 1.20
C ALA A 138 -25.59 -29.14 0.59
N ARG A 139 -26.48 -29.05 -0.41
CA ARG A 139 -27.18 -30.22 -1.00
C ARG A 139 -26.92 -30.39 -2.48
N ALA A 140 -26.59 -29.31 -3.19
CA ALA A 140 -26.48 -29.31 -4.64
C ALA A 140 -25.11 -28.83 -5.13
N MET A 141 -24.78 -29.20 -6.36
CA MET A 141 -23.57 -28.71 -7.03
C MET A 141 -23.57 -27.18 -7.23
N GLY A 142 -24.75 -26.56 -7.35
CA GLY A 142 -24.90 -25.11 -7.36
C GLY A 142 -24.41 -24.44 -6.07
N ASP A 143 -24.65 -25.06 -4.91
CA ASP A 143 -24.15 -24.55 -3.62
C ASP A 143 -22.63 -24.56 -3.59
N LEU A 144 -22.01 -25.64 -4.10
CA LEU A 144 -20.55 -25.79 -4.16
C LEU A 144 -19.94 -24.73 -5.09
N LEU A 145 -20.56 -24.46 -6.24
CA LEU A 145 -20.10 -23.40 -7.14
C LEU A 145 -20.14 -22.04 -6.45
N THR A 146 -21.24 -21.69 -5.79
CA THR A 146 -21.38 -20.43 -5.04
C THR A 146 -20.38 -20.32 -3.90
N LEU A 147 -20.16 -21.40 -3.14
CA LEU A 147 -19.16 -21.42 -2.08
C LEU A 147 -17.74 -21.27 -2.64
N THR A 148 -17.46 -21.85 -3.80
CA THR A 148 -16.16 -21.74 -4.48
C THR A 148 -15.91 -20.30 -4.94
N THR A 149 -16.89 -19.66 -5.58
CA THR A 149 -16.76 -18.26 -6.03
C THR A 149 -16.62 -17.30 -4.86
N SER A 150 -17.40 -17.50 -3.78
CA SER A 150 -17.28 -16.74 -2.55
C SER A 150 -15.89 -16.89 -1.91
N THR A 151 -15.40 -18.13 -1.76
CA THR A 151 -14.07 -18.42 -1.19
C THR A 151 -12.96 -17.77 -2.03
N ALA A 152 -13.01 -17.91 -3.36
CA ALA A 152 -12.03 -17.30 -4.26
C ALA A 152 -12.02 -15.77 -4.13
N THR A 153 -13.18 -15.15 -3.98
CA THR A 153 -13.30 -13.70 -3.76
C THR A 153 -12.68 -13.27 -2.43
N CYS A 154 -12.95 -14.01 -1.35
CA CYS A 154 -12.33 -13.74 -0.04
C CYS A 154 -10.80 -13.87 -0.08
N LEU A 155 -10.27 -14.90 -0.75
CA LEU A 155 -8.82 -15.11 -0.89
C LEU A 155 -8.16 -13.99 -1.70
N ARG A 156 -8.79 -13.55 -2.80
CA ARG A 156 -8.33 -12.38 -3.57
C ARG A 156 -8.34 -11.11 -2.72
N GLY A 157 -9.37 -10.93 -1.89
CA GLY A 157 -9.45 -9.82 -0.93
C GLY A 157 -8.29 -9.80 0.05
N VAL A 158 -7.92 -10.96 0.59
CA VAL A 158 -6.76 -11.12 1.49
C VAL A 158 -5.46 -10.72 0.78
N GLU A 159 -5.21 -11.21 -0.44
CA GLU A 159 -3.96 -10.93 -1.15
C GLU A 159 -3.83 -9.43 -1.48
N CYS A 160 -4.93 -8.80 -1.90
CA CYS A 160 -4.98 -7.35 -2.08
C CYS A 160 -4.68 -6.58 -0.79
N LEU A 161 -5.16 -7.04 0.37
CA LEU A 161 -4.85 -6.42 1.67
C LEU A 161 -3.40 -6.67 2.09
N LYS A 162 -2.84 -7.87 1.89
CA LYS A 162 -1.42 -8.15 2.16
C LYS A 162 -0.51 -7.23 1.35
N MET A 163 -0.78 -7.06 0.06
CA MET A 163 -0.02 -6.14 -0.79
C MET A 163 -0.10 -4.70 -0.29
N ARG A 164 -1.25 -4.27 0.25
CA ARG A 164 -1.37 -2.96 0.90
C ARG A 164 -0.52 -2.89 2.17
N THR A 165 -0.60 -3.87 3.06
CA THR A 165 0.20 -3.91 4.30
C THR A 165 1.70 -3.86 4.01
N ILE A 166 2.19 -4.70 3.09
CA ILE A 166 3.62 -4.74 2.68
C ILE A 166 4.06 -3.37 2.15
N ARG A 167 3.23 -2.75 1.31
CA ARG A 167 3.54 -1.46 0.72
C ARG A 167 3.56 -0.33 1.77
N ASN A 168 2.65 -0.34 2.75
CA ASN A 168 2.73 0.59 3.88
C ASN A 168 4.00 0.37 4.73
N HIS A 169 4.48 -0.88 4.88
CA HIS A 169 5.75 -1.14 5.55
C HIS A 169 6.94 -0.58 4.77
N ALA A 170 7.03 -0.85 3.46
CA ALA A 170 8.09 -0.30 2.61
C ALA A 170 8.12 1.24 2.65
N LEU A 171 6.95 1.88 2.69
CA LEU A 171 6.85 3.33 2.82
C LEU A 171 7.29 3.84 4.19
N GLN A 172 7.07 3.09 5.28
CA GLN A 172 7.57 3.49 6.59
C GLN A 172 9.11 3.54 6.60
N ASP A 173 9.75 2.57 5.95
CA ASP A 173 11.20 2.49 5.84
C ASP A 173 11.75 3.65 4.96
N HIS A 174 11.06 3.98 3.86
CA HIS A 174 11.38 5.13 3.02
C HIS A 174 11.03 6.50 3.64
N MET A 175 9.99 6.62 4.47
CA MET A 175 9.60 7.89 5.11
C MET A 175 10.49 8.25 6.30
N ASN A 176 11.14 7.27 6.93
CA ASN A 176 12.13 7.52 7.96
C ASN A 176 13.35 8.29 7.43
N SER A 177 13.65 8.19 6.13
CA SER A 177 14.76 8.92 5.48
C SER A 177 14.39 10.31 4.94
N GLN A 178 13.10 10.61 4.70
CA GLN A 178 12.67 11.88 4.06
C GLN A 178 12.19 12.98 5.04
N LYS A 179 12.25 12.75 6.35
CA LYS A 179 11.72 13.70 7.34
C LYS A 179 12.56 14.99 7.38
N GLY A 180 11.96 16.11 6.96
CA GLY A 180 12.60 17.43 7.01
C GLY A 180 13.43 17.76 5.77
N ALA A 181 13.19 17.05 4.65
CA ALA A 181 13.83 17.35 3.37
C ALA A 181 13.58 18.81 2.96
N ILE A 182 14.67 19.52 2.71
CA ILE A 182 14.66 20.87 2.15
C ILE A 182 14.92 20.72 0.67
N LEU A 183 13.90 21.01 -0.13
CA LEU A 183 13.99 20.91 -1.59
C LEU A 183 13.89 22.32 -2.18
N PRO A 184 14.58 22.58 -3.31
CA PRO A 184 14.24 23.69 -4.17
C PRO A 184 12.85 23.45 -4.76
N VAL A 185 11.98 24.46 -4.63
CA VAL A 185 10.60 24.42 -5.12
C VAL A 185 10.38 25.61 -6.04
N ARG A 186 9.94 25.35 -7.27
CA ARG A 186 9.50 26.39 -8.21
C ARG A 186 7.99 26.59 -8.06
N THR A 187 7.58 27.81 -7.74
CA THR A 187 6.16 28.18 -7.64
C THR A 187 5.57 28.44 -9.03
N PRO A 188 4.24 28.51 -9.18
CA PRO A 188 3.60 28.78 -10.46
C PRO A 188 4.03 30.12 -11.09
N GLU A 189 4.46 31.08 -10.26
CA GLU A 189 5.01 32.37 -10.71
C GLU A 189 6.48 32.26 -11.17
N GLY A 190 7.04 31.06 -11.28
CA GLY A 190 8.42 30.79 -11.69
C GLY A 190 9.48 31.03 -10.61
N ARG A 191 9.08 31.42 -9.39
CA ARG A 191 10.03 31.77 -8.32
C ARG A 191 10.58 30.52 -7.66
N LEU A 192 11.92 30.46 -7.54
CA LEU A 192 12.63 29.38 -6.88
C LEU A 192 12.80 29.65 -5.38
N HIS A 193 12.40 28.69 -4.55
CA HIS A 193 12.51 28.79 -3.10
C HIS A 193 12.95 27.48 -2.47
N ASN A 194 13.92 27.54 -1.54
CA ASN A 194 14.21 26.41 -0.68
C ASN A 194 13.15 26.31 0.41
N ARG A 195 12.37 25.23 0.37
CA ARG A 195 11.26 24.97 1.28
C ARG A 195 11.44 23.60 1.91
N MET A 196 11.05 23.48 3.16
CA MET A 196 10.87 22.16 3.73
C MET A 196 9.55 21.61 3.19
N VAL A 197 9.64 20.46 2.52
CA VAL A 197 8.52 19.85 1.81
C VAL A 197 7.98 18.68 2.60
N SER A 198 6.66 18.63 2.76
CA SER A 198 5.97 17.45 3.27
C SER A 198 4.75 17.16 2.41
N VAL A 199 4.59 15.90 2.01
CA VAL A 199 3.39 15.43 1.32
C VAL A 199 2.69 14.43 2.23
N GLU A 200 1.42 14.71 2.53
CA GLU A 200 0.62 13.92 3.48
C GLU A 200 -0.78 13.66 2.92
N CYS A 201 -1.33 12.47 3.14
CA CYS A 201 -2.75 12.23 2.85
C CYS A 201 -3.61 12.69 4.02
N ASN A 202 -4.57 13.56 3.74
CA ASN A 202 -5.57 13.97 4.72
C ASN A 202 -6.59 12.84 4.94
N TYR A 203 -6.74 12.44 6.19
CA TYR A 203 -7.56 11.31 6.63
C TYR A 203 -9.07 11.47 6.38
N TYR A 204 -9.59 12.70 6.37
CA TYR A 204 -11.03 12.95 6.33
C TYR A 204 -11.60 13.05 4.91
N ASN A 205 -10.79 13.50 3.96
CA ASN A 205 -11.24 13.78 2.59
C ASN A 205 -10.39 13.07 1.53
N ASP A 206 -9.51 12.15 1.94
CA ASP A 206 -8.58 11.40 1.07
C ASP A 206 -7.75 12.30 0.11
N ASN A 207 -7.61 13.60 0.43
CA ASN A 207 -6.85 14.53 -0.38
C ASN A 207 -5.37 14.43 -0.04
N ILE A 208 -4.53 14.42 -1.07
CA ILE A 208 -3.08 14.48 -0.92
C ILE A 208 -2.71 15.95 -0.77
N MET A 209 -2.07 16.30 0.33
CA MET A 209 -1.73 17.66 0.71
C MET A 209 -0.22 17.86 0.62
N LEU A 210 0.19 18.80 -0.22
CA LEU A 210 1.54 19.35 -0.23
C LEU A 210 1.59 20.51 0.76
N THR A 211 2.45 20.41 1.76
CA THR A 211 2.71 21.49 2.71
C THR A 211 4.14 21.99 2.53
N LEU A 212 4.27 23.29 2.25
CA LEU A 212 5.53 23.99 2.10
C LEU A 212 5.78 24.88 3.31
N HIS A 213 6.80 24.57 4.08
CA HIS A 213 7.22 25.37 5.23
C HIS A 213 8.37 26.32 4.86
N LYS A 214 8.44 27.47 5.53
CA LYS A 214 9.62 28.33 5.45
C LYS A 214 10.82 27.60 6.05
N ARG A 215 12.00 27.79 5.42
CA ARG A 215 13.27 27.11 5.77
C ARG A 215 13.64 27.18 7.25
N HIS A 216 13.25 28.25 7.94
CA HIS A 216 13.59 28.49 9.35
C HIS A 216 12.38 28.61 10.27
N CYS A 217 11.16 28.35 9.78
CA CYS A 217 9.95 28.62 10.55
C CYS A 217 8.83 27.64 10.20
N PHE A 218 8.50 26.80 11.18
CA PHE A 218 7.44 25.79 11.07
C PHE A 218 6.04 26.36 11.34
N THR A 219 5.93 27.57 11.87
CA THR A 219 4.65 28.18 12.26
C THR A 219 3.88 28.71 11.05
N THR A 220 4.58 29.04 9.96
CA THR A 220 3.96 29.52 8.72
C THR A 220 4.19 28.50 7.61
N SER A 221 3.10 27.87 7.17
CA SER A 221 3.10 26.88 6.10
C SER A 221 2.06 27.23 5.06
N LYS A 222 2.39 27.05 3.78
CA LYS A 222 1.38 27.06 2.71
C LYS A 222 0.98 25.62 2.41
N LYS A 223 -0.32 25.38 2.31
CA LYS A 223 -0.92 24.05 2.07
C LYS A 223 -1.61 24.06 0.72
N TYR A 224 -1.40 22.99 -0.03
CA TYR A 224 -1.93 22.82 -1.38
C TYR A 224 -2.50 21.41 -1.53
N ILE A 225 -3.67 21.29 -2.14
CA ILE A 225 -4.23 19.98 -2.49
C ILE A 225 -3.64 19.57 -3.84
N ILE A 226 -3.10 18.36 -3.94
CA ILE A 226 -2.64 17.77 -5.19
C ILE A 226 -3.85 17.10 -5.88
N PHE A 227 -4.17 17.55 -7.09
CA PHE A 227 -5.40 17.17 -7.78
C PHE A 227 -5.25 16.00 -8.75
N HIS A 228 -4.06 15.76 -9.29
CA HIS A 228 -3.78 14.85 -10.41
C HIS A 228 -4.37 15.30 -11.74
N GLU A 229 -3.51 15.76 -12.64
CA GLU A 229 -3.32 15.28 -14.03
C GLU A 229 -2.44 16.31 -14.75
N GLN A 230 -1.27 15.88 -15.19
CA GLN A 230 -0.86 16.11 -16.57
C GLN A 230 -0.04 14.91 -16.99
N ARG A 231 -0.62 14.16 -17.94
CA ARG A 231 0.00 13.06 -18.64
C ARG A 231 1.20 13.62 -19.40
N GLU A 232 2.40 13.53 -18.84
CA GLU A 232 3.59 13.65 -19.68
C GLU A 232 3.61 12.43 -20.58
N GLN A 233 3.37 12.72 -21.86
CA GLN A 233 3.51 11.85 -22.99
C GLN A 233 4.86 11.15 -22.94
N LYS A 234 4.86 9.85 -23.28
CA LYS A 234 6.03 8.98 -23.37
C LYS A 234 7.20 9.73 -24.03
N ASP A 235 8.30 9.86 -23.30
CA ASP A 235 9.63 9.64 -23.86
C ASP A 235 10.52 9.00 -22.80
N PHE A 236 11.15 7.88 -23.17
CA PHE A 236 12.08 7.11 -22.35
C PHE A 236 13.42 7.84 -22.24
N GLY A 237 13.43 9.00 -21.58
CA GLY A 237 14.63 9.74 -21.22
C GLY A 237 14.34 10.62 -20.01
N TYR A 238 15.11 10.46 -18.93
CA TYR A 238 15.02 11.32 -17.76
C TYR A 238 15.31 12.77 -18.18
N GLN A 239 14.26 13.58 -18.35
CA GLN A 239 14.42 14.96 -18.77
C GLN A 239 14.93 15.79 -17.58
N ARG A 240 16.17 16.29 -17.71
CA ARG A 240 16.65 17.39 -16.86
C ARG A 240 16.03 18.69 -17.36
N ASP A 241 15.63 19.54 -16.43
CA ASP A 241 15.23 20.92 -16.73
C ASP A 241 16.41 21.70 -17.34
N GLU A 242 16.15 22.86 -17.94
CA GLU A 242 17.18 23.74 -18.54
C GLU A 242 18.30 24.07 -17.53
N ASP A 243 17.97 24.05 -16.24
CA ASP A 243 18.87 24.29 -15.10
C ASP A 243 19.60 23.02 -14.59
N GLY A 244 19.40 21.85 -15.21
CA GLY A 244 20.09 20.61 -14.87
C GLY A 244 19.49 19.78 -13.71
N TYR A 245 18.32 20.16 -13.21
CA TYR A 245 17.61 19.44 -12.13
C TYR A 245 16.65 18.38 -12.67
N HIS A 246 16.39 17.35 -11.88
CA HIS A 246 15.29 16.43 -12.09
C HIS A 246 14.03 17.02 -11.44
N THR A 247 12.90 17.04 -12.15
CA THR A 247 11.70 17.76 -11.71
C THR A 247 10.49 16.85 -11.54
N ILE A 248 9.75 17.05 -10.44
CA ILE A 248 8.42 16.49 -10.23
C ILE A 248 7.41 17.64 -10.34
N ASN A 249 6.61 17.62 -11.41
CA ASN A 249 5.55 18.59 -11.65
C ASN A 249 4.28 18.18 -10.91
N LEU A 250 3.81 19.01 -9.97
CA LEU A 250 2.61 18.77 -9.17
C LEU A 250 1.52 19.79 -9.53
N SER A 251 0.42 19.32 -10.12
CA SER A 251 -0.79 20.12 -10.29
C SER A 251 -1.52 20.27 -8.95
N THR A 252 -1.54 21.48 -8.39
CA THR A 252 -2.12 21.74 -7.07
C THR A 252 -3.21 22.81 -7.05
N SER A 253 -3.91 22.95 -5.92
CA SER A 253 -4.87 24.04 -5.66
C SER A 253 -4.32 25.45 -5.76
N GLY A 254 -3.00 25.61 -5.80
CA GLY A 254 -2.36 26.90 -6.01
C GLY A 254 -1.74 27.06 -7.40
N GLY A 255 -1.97 26.13 -8.33
CA GLY A 255 -1.28 26.04 -9.62
C GLY A 255 -0.20 24.96 -9.64
N THR A 256 0.60 24.93 -10.71
CA THR A 256 1.69 23.96 -10.89
C THR A 256 2.88 24.30 -9.99
N ILE A 257 3.24 23.38 -9.10
CA ILE A 257 4.40 23.48 -8.22
C ILE A 257 5.41 22.43 -8.65
N GLN A 258 6.66 22.82 -8.85
CA GLN A 258 7.73 21.89 -9.24
C GLN A 258 8.65 21.62 -8.05
N LEU A 259 8.90 20.35 -7.76
CA LEU A 259 9.94 19.93 -6.83
C LEU A 259 11.19 19.58 -7.64
N LEU A 260 12.33 20.15 -7.28
CA LEU A 260 13.60 19.99 -7.99
C LEU A 260 14.56 19.12 -7.18
N PHE A 261 15.34 18.30 -7.89
CA PHE A 261 16.31 17.38 -7.30
C PHE A 261 17.61 17.40 -8.08
N GLU A 262 18.73 17.50 -7.38
CA GLU A 262 20.07 17.40 -7.98
C GLU A 262 20.40 15.93 -8.28
N GLU A 263 20.09 15.04 -7.35
CA GLU A 263 20.38 13.62 -7.45
C GLU A 263 19.19 12.82 -7.99
N HIS A 264 19.45 11.96 -8.99
CA HIS A 264 18.45 11.05 -9.55
C HIS A 264 17.88 10.08 -8.51
N GLY A 265 18.69 9.63 -7.54
CA GLY A 265 18.25 8.73 -6.46
C GLY A 265 17.18 9.35 -5.58
N GLU A 266 17.37 10.61 -5.18
CA GLU A 266 16.39 11.38 -4.40
C GLU A 266 15.11 11.63 -5.21
N TYR A 267 15.26 12.06 -6.47
CA TYR A 267 14.15 12.22 -7.40
C TYR A 267 13.30 10.95 -7.52
N SER A 268 13.94 9.82 -7.81
CA SER A 268 13.26 8.53 -8.00
C SER A 268 12.51 8.11 -6.74
N SER A 269 13.11 8.34 -5.57
CA SER A 269 12.51 8.04 -4.27
C SER A 269 11.27 8.91 -4.00
N TRP A 270 11.35 10.22 -4.25
CA TRP A 270 10.24 11.16 -4.07
C TRP A 270 9.11 10.94 -5.08
N LYS A 271 9.45 10.65 -6.34
CA LYS A 271 8.48 10.33 -7.39
C LYS A 271 7.71 9.07 -7.06
N SER A 272 8.41 7.99 -6.69
CA SER A 272 7.78 6.74 -6.28
C SER A 272 6.86 6.91 -5.06
N PHE A 273 7.26 7.75 -4.09
CA PHE A 273 6.45 8.08 -2.92
C PHE A 273 5.16 8.83 -3.29
N ILE A 274 5.26 9.88 -4.11
CA ILE A 274 4.11 10.70 -4.50
C ILE A 274 3.16 9.90 -5.41
N ASP A 275 3.71 9.15 -6.39
CA ASP A 275 2.93 8.29 -7.29
C ASP A 275 2.17 7.22 -6.51
N TYR A 276 2.77 6.67 -5.45
CA TYR A 276 2.08 5.78 -4.53
C TYR A 276 0.86 6.44 -3.87
N LEU A 277 1.01 7.65 -3.33
CA LEU A 277 -0.10 8.35 -2.67
C LEU A 277 -1.24 8.63 -3.67
N ILE A 278 -0.90 9.05 -4.88
CA ILE A 278 -1.85 9.34 -5.97
C ILE A 278 -2.59 8.08 -6.40
N PHE A 279 -1.86 6.98 -6.65
CA PHE A 279 -2.47 5.73 -7.10
C PHE A 279 -3.49 5.19 -6.09
N ASN A 280 -3.23 5.29 -4.78
CA ASN A 280 -4.20 4.81 -3.79
C ASN A 280 -5.43 5.71 -3.62
N LYS A 281 -5.38 6.97 -4.05
CA LYS A 281 -6.57 7.83 -4.10
C LYS A 281 -7.57 7.35 -5.16
N GLY A 282 -7.08 6.93 -6.32
CA GLY A 282 -7.91 6.53 -7.47
C GLY A 282 -8.74 5.26 -7.27
N TRP A 283 -8.23 4.28 -6.52
CA TRP A 283 -8.89 2.97 -6.36
C TRP A 283 -10.12 2.96 -5.44
N LYS A 284 -10.39 4.05 -4.72
CA LYS A 284 -11.60 4.19 -3.89
C LYS A 284 -12.78 4.80 -4.63
N LEU A 285 -12.55 5.48 -5.76
CA LEU A 285 -13.62 6.10 -6.56
C LEU A 285 -14.21 5.14 -7.61
N SER A 286 -13.62 3.96 -7.77
CA SER A 286 -14.04 2.94 -8.74
C SER A 286 -14.83 1.77 -8.14
N HIS A 287 -15.28 1.88 -6.88
CA HIS A 287 -16.08 0.87 -6.19
C HIS A 287 -17.20 1.48 -5.37
#